data_AF-A0AAW7E5S5-F1
#
_entry.id   AF-A0AAW7E5S5-F1
#
_cell.length_a   1.000
_cell.length_b   1.000
_cell.length_c   1.000
_cell.angle_alpha   90.00
_cell.angle_beta   90.00
_cell.angle_gamma   90.00
#
_symmetry.space_group_name_H-M   'P 1'
#
loop_
_entity.id
_entity.type
_entity.pdbx_description
1 polymer ?
#
loop_
_entity_poly.entity_id
_entity_poly.type
_entity_poly.pdbx_seq_one_letter_code
_entity_poly.pdbx_strand_id
1 'polypeptide(L)'
;MKNKKRLGLLMGYIWMAMSLSGCATAILNAYVGEQDHYRTTQEFIFQDQLIAIGHTSQTVAEYQNALVLAGEKYSYFITPVKDKDATMTTEMLNTILQNIDLKYLQIHQPGYVQQSMRAVISRQQLENPIVFEMKKDGKSMNTEIYLVYRKSLAQIEKNEQSQLEKLKFECLHSQKELQCVQKISIDLRLAQHVNNKQQLQHRFKHPLELIVFQTKQKSKFLQTAKNVALYPLAITFDLVTSPIQVVGFLSHKTPKI
;
A
#
# COMPACT_ATOMS: atom_id res chain seq x y z
N MET A 1 41.38 -6.55 78.53
CA MET A 1 40.18 -5.71 78.31
C MET A 1 40.34 -4.84 77.05
N LYS A 2 40.08 -5.40 75.86
CA LYS A 2 40.09 -4.68 74.57
C LYS A 2 39.19 -5.46 73.63
N ASN A 3 37.87 -5.21 73.63
CA ASN A 3 36.93 -5.64 72.57
C ASN A 3 35.46 -5.26 72.87
N LYS A 4 35.19 -4.01 73.29
CA LYS A 4 33.79 -3.53 73.39
C LYS A 4 33.53 -2.16 72.76
N LYS A 5 34.53 -1.49 72.18
CA LYS A 5 34.36 -0.15 71.57
C LYS A 5 34.19 -0.15 70.04
N ARG A 6 34.24 -1.30 69.36
CA ARG A 6 34.04 -1.38 67.89
C ARG A 6 32.62 -1.79 67.47
N LEU A 7 31.75 -2.17 68.41
CA LEU A 7 30.40 -2.65 68.09
C LEU A 7 29.34 -1.53 68.07
N GLY A 8 29.64 -0.35 68.60
CA GLY A 8 28.71 0.80 68.62
C GLY A 8 28.71 1.68 67.37
N LEU A 9 29.73 1.55 66.50
CA LEU A 9 29.93 2.47 65.37
C LEU A 9 29.45 1.91 64.02
N LEU A 10 29.08 0.64 63.96
CA LEU A 10 28.54 -0.01 62.75
C LEU A 10 27.00 -0.10 62.74
N MET A 11 26.33 0.14 63.87
CA MET A 11 24.86 0.12 64.01
C MET A 11 24.19 1.49 63.77
N GLY A 12 24.96 2.56 63.52
CA GLY A 12 24.42 3.88 63.17
C GLY A 12 24.32 4.16 61.67
N TYR A 13 25.12 3.46 60.85
CA TYR A 13 25.21 3.74 59.42
C TYR A 13 24.26 2.91 58.54
N ILE A 14 23.73 1.80 59.07
CA ILE A 14 22.81 0.93 58.30
C ILE A 14 21.38 1.47 58.31
N TRP A 15 21.00 2.30 59.30
CA TRP A 15 19.64 2.82 59.41
C TRP A 15 19.38 4.10 58.60
N MET A 16 20.42 4.77 58.09
CA MET A 16 20.27 6.00 57.31
C MET A 16 20.26 5.78 55.79
N ALA A 17 20.48 4.54 55.32
CA ALA A 17 20.53 4.21 53.89
C ALA A 17 19.20 3.70 53.31
N MET A 18 18.16 3.49 54.12
CA MET A 18 16.88 2.95 53.64
C MET A 18 15.81 3.99 53.29
N SER A 19 16.10 5.28 53.40
CA SER A 19 15.11 6.36 53.16
C SER A 19 15.28 7.14 51.85
N LEU A 20 16.18 6.72 50.94
CA LEU A 20 16.42 7.45 49.68
C LEU A 20 16.10 6.70 48.36
N SER A 21 15.55 5.48 48.41
CA SER A 21 15.18 4.74 47.19
C SER A 21 13.70 4.91 46.76
N GLY A 22 12.95 5.83 47.39
CA GLY A 22 11.49 5.92 47.24
C GLY A 22 10.94 6.82 46.13
N CYS A 23 11.73 7.73 45.54
CA CYS A 23 11.16 8.79 44.67
C CYS A 23 11.42 8.62 43.15
N ALA A 24 12.30 7.72 42.73
CA ALA A 24 12.57 7.53 41.29
C ALA A 24 11.58 6.58 40.59
N THR A 25 10.95 5.66 41.34
CA THR A 25 10.08 4.63 40.75
C THR A 25 8.64 5.11 40.53
N ALA A 26 8.16 6.08 41.32
CA ALA A 26 6.79 6.59 41.21
C ALA A 26 6.59 7.51 39.99
N ILE A 27 7.63 8.27 39.59
CA ILE A 27 7.54 9.17 38.42
C ILE A 27 7.60 8.36 37.11
N LEU A 28 8.35 7.25 37.08
CA LEU A 28 8.34 6.33 35.93
C LEU A 28 7.01 5.56 35.82
N ASN A 29 6.40 5.10 36.93
CA ASN A 29 5.09 4.44 36.88
C ASN A 29 3.91 5.39 36.63
N ALA A 30 4.00 6.66 37.03
CA ALA A 30 2.94 7.63 36.77
C ALA A 30 3.00 8.22 35.34
N TYR A 31 4.16 8.19 34.68
CA TYR A 31 4.31 8.56 33.26
C TYR A 31 4.23 7.37 32.30
N VAL A 32 4.44 6.15 32.78
CA VAL A 32 4.11 4.92 32.07
C VAL A 32 2.71 4.53 32.50
N GLY A 33 1.73 5.32 32.04
CA GLY A 33 0.38 4.79 31.89
C GLY A 33 0.49 3.48 31.11
N GLU A 34 -0.22 2.47 31.60
CA GLU A 34 -0.31 1.11 31.09
C GLU A 34 -0.82 1.11 29.64
N GLN A 35 0.07 1.50 28.72
CA GLN A 35 -0.06 1.29 27.30
C GLN A 35 0.92 0.19 26.99
N ASP A 36 0.41 -1.00 26.73
CA ASP A 36 1.16 -2.03 26.02
C ASP A 36 1.81 -1.39 24.79
N HIS A 37 3.10 -1.07 24.87
CA HIS A 37 3.84 -0.45 23.78
C HIS A 37 4.07 -1.50 22.69
N TYR A 38 3.05 -1.78 21.88
CA TYR A 38 3.21 -2.45 20.60
C TYR A 38 4.03 -1.53 19.70
N ARG A 39 5.31 -1.84 19.49
CA ARG A 39 6.11 -1.11 18.50
C ARG A 39 5.77 -1.68 17.13
N THR A 40 4.95 -0.94 16.39
CA THR A 40 4.68 -1.21 14.98
C THR A 40 5.90 -0.84 14.15
N THR A 41 6.48 -1.81 13.44
CA THR A 41 7.61 -1.60 12.53
C THR A 41 7.24 -2.07 11.13
N GLN A 42 7.52 -1.25 10.13
CA GLN A 42 7.43 -1.63 8.72
C GLN A 42 8.72 -2.32 8.29
N GLU A 43 8.60 -3.50 7.70
CA GLU A 43 9.73 -4.28 7.18
C GLU A 43 9.63 -4.36 5.66
N PHE A 44 10.72 -4.05 4.97
CA PHE A 44 10.82 -4.20 3.52
C PHE A 44 10.77 -5.68 3.15
N ILE A 45 9.89 -6.04 2.21
CA ILE A 45 9.77 -7.42 1.72
C ILE A 45 10.48 -7.55 0.37
N PHE A 46 10.07 -6.76 -0.61
CA PHE A 46 10.71 -6.74 -1.92
C PHE A 46 10.34 -5.50 -2.73
N GLN A 47 11.01 -5.36 -3.87
CA GLN A 47 10.78 -4.32 -4.87
C GLN A 47 10.71 -4.95 -6.26
N ASP A 48 9.87 -4.39 -7.12
CA ASP A 48 9.73 -4.75 -8.54
C ASP A 48 9.62 -3.49 -9.42
N GLN A 49 9.74 -3.67 -10.73
CA GLN A 49 9.53 -2.63 -11.73
C GLN A 49 8.36 -3.03 -12.61
N LEU A 50 7.26 -2.30 -12.52
CA LEU A 50 6.08 -2.51 -13.35
C LEU A 50 6.32 -1.93 -14.75
N ILE A 51 5.99 -2.71 -15.77
CA ILE A 51 6.28 -2.37 -17.17
C ILE A 51 5.04 -2.27 -18.04
N ALA A 52 3.95 -2.91 -17.65
CA ALA A 52 2.71 -2.89 -18.40
C ALA A 52 1.52 -3.27 -17.50
N ILE A 53 0.33 -2.96 -18.00
CA ILE A 53 -0.95 -3.41 -17.47
C ILE A 53 -1.79 -3.98 -18.60
N GLY A 54 -2.61 -4.98 -18.31
CA GLY A 54 -3.46 -5.60 -19.30
C GLY A 54 -4.42 -6.63 -18.71
N HIS A 55 -4.92 -7.50 -19.57
CA HIS A 55 -5.70 -8.66 -19.20
C HIS A 55 -5.03 -9.93 -19.71
N THR A 56 -5.37 -11.07 -19.12
CA THR A 56 -4.85 -12.36 -19.57
C THR A 56 -5.42 -12.73 -20.94
N SER A 57 -4.58 -13.29 -21.82
CA SER A 57 -5.02 -13.78 -23.14
C SER A 57 -6.01 -14.94 -23.05
N GLN A 58 -5.98 -15.65 -21.92
CA GLN A 58 -6.82 -16.81 -21.61
C GLN A 58 -7.46 -16.64 -20.24
N THR A 59 -8.62 -17.27 -20.04
CA THR A 59 -9.30 -17.29 -18.75
C THR A 59 -8.46 -18.03 -17.71
N VAL A 60 -8.15 -17.37 -16.60
CA VAL A 60 -7.49 -17.98 -15.45
C VAL A 60 -8.54 -18.28 -14.38
N ALA A 61 -8.59 -19.52 -13.90
CA ALA A 61 -9.50 -19.91 -12.82
C ALA A 61 -9.29 -19.01 -11.59
N GLU A 62 -10.39 -18.63 -10.91
CA GLU A 62 -10.43 -17.70 -9.76
C GLU A 62 -10.08 -16.22 -10.07
N TYR A 63 -9.43 -15.92 -11.19
CA TYR A 63 -9.04 -14.57 -11.63
C TYR A 63 -9.62 -14.22 -13.00
N GLN A 64 -10.84 -14.69 -13.27
CA GLN A 64 -11.51 -14.45 -14.55
C GLN A 64 -11.63 -12.95 -14.80
N ASN A 65 -11.14 -12.51 -15.97
CA ASN A 65 -11.16 -11.11 -16.40
C ASN A 65 -10.38 -10.15 -15.47
N ALA A 66 -9.55 -10.65 -14.56
CA ALA A 66 -8.76 -9.77 -13.70
C ALA A 66 -7.77 -8.93 -14.53
N LEU A 67 -7.60 -7.67 -14.14
CA LEU A 67 -6.45 -6.89 -14.60
C LEU A 67 -5.17 -7.50 -14.06
N VAL A 68 -4.12 -7.39 -14.86
CA VAL A 68 -2.78 -7.83 -14.49
C VAL A 68 -1.80 -6.70 -14.64
N LEU A 69 -1.03 -6.44 -13.59
CA LEU A 69 0.22 -5.69 -13.69
C LEU A 69 1.35 -6.65 -14.02
N ALA A 70 2.10 -6.39 -15.09
CA ALA A 70 3.34 -7.09 -15.38
C ALA A 70 4.52 -6.33 -14.78
N GLY A 71 5.28 -7.01 -13.94
CA GLY A 71 6.56 -6.56 -13.42
C GLY A 71 7.75 -7.19 -14.13
N GLU A 72 8.94 -6.72 -13.78
CA GLU A 72 10.20 -7.31 -14.20
C GLU A 72 10.42 -8.67 -13.55
N LYS A 73 10.02 -8.83 -12.27
CA LYS A 73 10.19 -10.05 -11.47
C LYS A 73 8.93 -10.91 -11.38
N TYR A 74 7.77 -10.29 -11.12
CA TYR A 74 6.49 -11.01 -10.93
C TYR A 74 5.37 -10.37 -11.75
N SER A 75 4.24 -11.06 -11.82
CA SER A 75 2.98 -10.47 -12.27
C SER A 75 2.00 -10.40 -11.11
N TYR A 76 1.00 -9.52 -11.22
CA TYR A 76 0.07 -9.26 -10.14
C TYR A 76 -1.36 -9.20 -10.66
N PHE A 77 -2.21 -10.13 -10.22
CA PHE A 77 -3.65 -10.04 -10.46
C PHE A 77 -4.24 -8.97 -9.55
N ILE A 78 -4.99 -8.03 -10.14
CA ILE A 78 -5.69 -6.97 -9.44
C ILE A 78 -7.13 -7.40 -9.23
N THR A 79 -7.58 -7.43 -7.98
CA THR A 79 -8.98 -7.65 -7.63
C THR A 79 -9.44 -6.63 -6.61
N PRO A 80 -10.66 -6.08 -6.69
CA PRO A 80 -11.21 -5.25 -5.62
C PRO A 80 -11.25 -6.02 -4.30
N VAL A 81 -10.94 -5.34 -3.19
CA VAL A 81 -11.05 -5.92 -1.85
C VAL A 81 -12.52 -6.25 -1.59
N LYS A 82 -12.80 -7.50 -1.26
CA LYS A 82 -14.14 -7.96 -0.87
C LYS A 82 -14.36 -7.62 0.60
N ASP A 83 -14.87 -6.42 0.88
CA ASP A 83 -15.33 -6.03 2.22
C ASP A 83 -16.81 -5.60 2.17
N LYS A 84 -17.49 -5.60 3.32
CA LYS A 84 -18.93 -5.34 3.46
C LYS A 84 -19.36 -3.96 2.95
N ASP A 85 -18.44 -2.99 2.97
CA ASP A 85 -18.66 -1.61 2.50
C ASP A 85 -18.10 -1.33 1.10
N ALA A 86 -17.56 -2.35 0.42
CA ALA A 86 -16.94 -2.19 -0.89
C ALA A 86 -17.99 -2.00 -2.00
N THR A 87 -18.02 -0.82 -2.61
CA THR A 87 -18.90 -0.51 -3.75
C THR A 87 -18.38 -1.06 -5.07
N MET A 88 -17.11 -1.50 -5.12
CA MET A 88 -16.45 -1.98 -6.32
C MET A 88 -16.39 -3.52 -6.34
N THR A 89 -16.91 -4.11 -7.41
CA THR A 89 -16.79 -5.55 -7.70
C THR A 89 -15.83 -5.78 -8.87
N THR A 90 -15.34 -7.02 -9.03
CA THR A 90 -14.53 -7.38 -10.20
C THR A 90 -15.29 -7.12 -11.50
N GLU A 91 -16.59 -7.42 -11.54
CA GLU A 91 -17.44 -7.17 -12.71
C GLU A 91 -17.58 -5.67 -13.02
N MET A 92 -17.72 -4.84 -12.00
CA MET A 92 -17.75 -3.39 -12.16
C MET A 92 -16.42 -2.85 -12.69
N LEU A 93 -15.29 -3.32 -12.14
CA LEU A 93 -13.96 -2.98 -12.63
C LEU A 93 -13.80 -3.37 -14.10
N ASN A 94 -14.28 -4.55 -14.49
CA ASN A 94 -14.24 -4.99 -15.89
C ASN A 94 -15.13 -4.13 -16.78
N THR A 95 -16.34 -3.80 -16.32
CA THR A 95 -17.25 -2.90 -17.02
C THR A 95 -16.58 -1.55 -17.27
N ILE A 96 -15.90 -0.99 -16.28
CA ILE A 96 -15.12 0.25 -16.45
C ILE A 96 -14.12 0.07 -17.58
N LEU A 97 -13.31 -0.98 -17.53
CA LEU A 97 -12.20 -1.16 -18.47
C LEU A 97 -12.63 -1.44 -19.91
N GLN A 98 -13.84 -1.96 -20.10
CA GLN A 98 -14.40 -2.26 -21.41
C GLN A 98 -15.18 -1.08 -22.02
N ASN A 99 -15.76 -0.21 -21.19
CA ASN A 99 -16.70 0.81 -21.63
C ASN A 99 -16.14 2.24 -21.62
N ILE A 100 -14.90 2.44 -21.16
CA ILE A 100 -14.26 3.76 -21.18
C ILE A 100 -13.01 3.75 -22.06
N ASP A 101 -12.67 4.91 -22.63
CA ASP A 101 -11.44 5.06 -23.37
C ASP A 101 -10.23 5.07 -22.43
N LEU A 102 -9.57 3.91 -22.37
CA LEU A 102 -8.42 3.62 -21.52
C LEU A 102 -7.21 4.54 -21.78
N LYS A 103 -7.15 5.23 -22.93
CA LYS A 103 -6.11 6.24 -23.21
C LYS A 103 -6.17 7.41 -22.22
N TYR A 104 -7.36 7.73 -21.74
CA TYR A 104 -7.62 8.83 -20.81
C TYR A 104 -7.72 8.38 -19.34
N LEU A 105 -7.63 7.07 -19.09
CA LEU A 105 -7.65 6.48 -17.77
C LEU A 105 -6.24 6.32 -17.20
N GLN A 106 -6.07 6.78 -15.97
CA GLN A 106 -4.84 6.61 -15.19
C GLN A 106 -5.13 5.96 -13.85
N ILE A 107 -4.22 5.11 -13.38
CA ILE A 107 -4.25 4.55 -12.02
C ILE A 107 -3.30 5.36 -11.15
N HIS A 108 -3.81 5.85 -10.03
CA HIS A 108 -3.14 6.76 -9.12
C HIS A 108 -3.19 6.17 -7.71
N GLN A 109 -2.11 6.20 -6.93
CA GLN A 109 -2.13 5.77 -5.52
C GLN A 109 -1.88 6.96 -4.57
N PRO A 110 -2.85 7.40 -3.73
CA PRO A 110 -2.61 8.57 -2.88
C PRO A 110 -1.35 8.41 -2.03
N GLY A 111 -0.50 9.45 -2.03
CA GLY A 111 0.55 9.58 -1.04
C GLY A 111 -0.06 9.76 0.36
N TYR A 112 0.72 9.45 1.41
CA TYR A 112 0.30 9.48 2.81
C TYR A 112 -0.17 10.86 3.34
N VAL A 113 -0.13 11.93 2.52
CA VAL A 113 -0.50 13.29 2.92
C VAL A 113 -1.83 13.71 2.28
N GLN A 114 -2.85 13.64 3.12
CA GLN A 114 -4.14 14.33 3.09
C GLN A 114 -5.11 13.97 1.93
N GLN A 115 -6.11 13.18 2.33
CA GLN A 115 -7.28 12.63 1.65
C GLN A 115 -8.22 13.65 0.96
N SER A 116 -7.75 14.83 0.58
CA SER A 116 -8.58 15.73 -0.22
C SER A 116 -8.49 15.34 -1.69
N MET A 117 -9.64 15.00 -2.29
CA MET A 117 -9.78 14.73 -3.72
C MET A 117 -9.08 15.79 -4.58
N ARG A 118 -9.08 17.07 -4.16
CA ARG A 118 -8.40 18.20 -4.80
C ARG A 118 -6.87 18.04 -4.92
N ALA A 119 -6.20 17.37 -3.99
CA ALA A 119 -4.76 17.14 -4.06
C ALA A 119 -4.36 16.13 -5.15
N VAL A 120 -5.24 15.16 -5.47
CA VAL A 120 -5.06 14.19 -6.58
C VAL A 120 -5.20 14.89 -7.94
N ILE A 121 -5.94 15.99 -8.01
CA ILE A 121 -6.19 16.76 -9.24
C ILE A 121 -5.01 17.68 -9.59
N SER A 122 -4.28 18.21 -8.60
CA SER A 122 -3.46 19.42 -8.81
C SER A 122 -1.95 19.23 -9.03
N ARG A 123 -1.39 18.05 -9.33
CA ARG A 123 0.08 17.92 -9.43
C ARG A 123 0.60 17.25 -10.71
N GLN A 124 1.50 17.99 -11.38
CA GLN A 124 2.44 17.53 -12.38
C GLN A 124 3.38 16.49 -11.78
N GLN A 125 3.49 15.35 -12.48
CA GLN A 125 4.53 14.31 -12.45
C GLN A 125 5.16 14.01 -11.07
N LEU A 126 4.60 13.00 -10.39
CA LEU A 126 5.17 12.40 -9.19
C LEU A 126 5.82 11.07 -9.58
N GLU A 127 7.14 11.06 -9.75
CA GLU A 127 7.91 9.83 -10.00
C GLU A 127 8.30 9.22 -8.66
N ASN A 128 7.45 8.34 -8.14
CA ASN A 128 7.68 7.65 -6.88
C ASN A 128 7.09 6.24 -6.96
N PRO A 129 7.56 5.33 -6.10
CA PRO A 129 7.06 3.97 -6.08
C PRO A 129 5.59 3.88 -5.68
N ILE A 130 4.88 2.90 -6.24
CA ILE A 130 3.63 2.42 -5.65
C ILE A 130 3.98 1.53 -4.47
N VAL A 131 3.34 1.79 -3.33
CA VAL A 131 3.64 1.11 -2.08
C VAL A 131 2.52 0.16 -1.68
N PHE A 132 2.82 -1.12 -1.50
CA PHE A 132 1.84 -2.11 -1.05
C PHE A 132 2.16 -2.65 0.34
N GLU A 133 1.11 -2.99 1.08
CA GLU A 133 1.25 -3.72 2.34
C GLU A 133 0.98 -5.21 2.10
N MET A 134 2.00 -6.04 2.33
CA MET A 134 1.91 -7.50 2.29
C MET A 134 1.07 -7.99 3.45
N LYS A 135 0.02 -8.77 3.14
CA LYS A 135 -0.76 -9.47 4.16
C LYS A 135 0.08 -10.55 4.83
N LYS A 136 -0.36 -10.99 6.01
CA LYS A 136 0.34 -12.02 6.79
C LYS A 136 0.51 -13.36 6.05
N ASP A 137 -0.29 -13.61 5.01
CA ASP A 137 -0.24 -14.82 4.19
C ASP A 137 0.96 -14.89 3.23
N GLY A 138 1.70 -13.79 3.03
CA GLY A 138 2.84 -13.70 2.11
C GLY A 138 2.47 -13.84 0.63
N LYS A 139 1.18 -13.69 0.33
CA LYS A 139 0.54 -14.14 -0.91
C LYS A 139 -0.25 -13.02 -1.55
N SER A 140 -0.91 -12.22 -0.74
CA SER A 140 -1.69 -11.07 -1.17
C SER A 140 -1.18 -9.79 -0.51
N MET A 141 -1.37 -8.68 -1.20
CA MET A 141 -1.04 -7.36 -0.68
C MET A 141 -2.18 -6.40 -1.04
N ASN A 142 -2.43 -5.39 -0.22
CA ASN A 142 -3.53 -4.47 -0.47
C ASN A 142 -3.06 -3.02 -0.51
N THR A 143 -3.85 -2.20 -1.20
CA THR A 143 -3.73 -0.75 -1.13
C THR A 143 -5.00 -0.05 -1.63
N GLU A 144 -5.07 1.26 -1.43
CA GLU A 144 -6.09 2.10 -2.04
C GLU A 144 -5.51 2.78 -3.29
N ILE A 145 -6.26 2.76 -4.38
CA ILE A 145 -5.95 3.49 -5.62
C ILE A 145 -7.13 4.37 -6.03
N TYR A 146 -6.85 5.27 -6.95
CA TYR A 146 -7.81 6.06 -7.68
C TYR A 146 -7.70 5.74 -9.16
N LEU A 147 -8.84 5.46 -9.77
CA LEU A 147 -9.00 5.56 -11.21
C LEU A 147 -9.28 7.02 -11.54
N VAL A 148 -8.45 7.61 -12.39
CA VAL A 148 -8.51 9.02 -12.75
C VAL A 148 -8.69 9.12 -14.25
N TYR A 149 -9.89 9.51 -14.68
CA TYR A 149 -10.20 9.80 -16.08
C TYR A 149 -10.01 11.29 -16.33
N ARG A 150 -9.17 11.66 -17.31
CA ARG A 150 -8.96 13.08 -17.70
C ARG A 150 -9.03 13.22 -19.21
N LYS A 151 -9.97 14.05 -19.68
CA LYS A 151 -10.13 14.34 -21.11
C LYS A 151 -10.53 15.80 -21.30
N SER A 152 -10.00 16.43 -22.35
CA SER A 152 -10.27 17.83 -22.65
C SER A 152 -11.76 18.03 -22.94
N LEU A 153 -12.36 19.11 -22.42
CA LEU A 153 -13.78 19.43 -22.64
C LEU A 153 -14.12 19.55 -24.14
N ALA A 154 -13.17 19.94 -24.98
CA ALA A 154 -13.35 20.01 -26.43
C ALA A 154 -13.47 18.64 -27.12
N GLN A 155 -13.07 17.56 -26.43
CA GLN A 155 -13.07 16.18 -26.95
C GLN A 155 -14.13 15.30 -26.27
N ILE A 156 -14.88 15.82 -25.30
CA ILE A 156 -15.91 15.06 -24.58
C ILE A 156 -17.10 14.80 -25.49
N GLU A 157 -17.51 13.53 -25.56
CA GLU A 157 -18.69 13.12 -26.30
C GLU A 157 -19.98 13.41 -25.52
N LYS A 158 -21.09 13.50 -26.26
CA LYS A 158 -22.41 13.69 -25.67
C LYS A 158 -22.75 12.51 -24.76
N ASN A 159 -23.01 12.78 -23.48
CA ASN A 159 -23.31 11.83 -22.39
C ASN A 159 -22.12 11.07 -21.79
N GLU A 160 -20.88 11.34 -22.21
CA GLU A 160 -19.69 10.62 -21.70
C GLU A 160 -19.53 10.78 -20.18
N GLN A 161 -19.74 11.99 -19.66
CA GLN A 161 -19.74 12.23 -18.21
C GLN A 161 -20.81 11.40 -17.50
N SER A 162 -22.03 11.36 -18.02
CA SER A 162 -23.12 10.58 -17.41
C SER A 162 -22.84 9.07 -17.44
N GLN A 163 -22.08 8.57 -18.41
CA GLN A 163 -21.60 7.19 -18.42
C GLN A 163 -20.59 6.96 -17.30
N LEU A 164 -19.62 7.86 -17.12
CA LEU A 164 -18.65 7.80 -16.03
C LEU A 164 -19.32 7.86 -14.65
N GLU A 165 -20.32 8.71 -14.47
CA GLU A 165 -21.09 8.83 -13.22
C GLU A 165 -21.92 7.57 -12.91
N LYS A 166 -22.50 6.92 -13.93
CA LYS A 166 -23.15 5.61 -13.77
C LYS A 166 -22.15 4.55 -13.31
N LEU A 167 -20.90 4.67 -13.75
CA LEU A 167 -19.78 3.85 -13.31
C LEU A 167 -19.23 4.26 -11.93
N LYS A 168 -19.92 5.16 -11.21
CA LYS A 168 -19.57 5.66 -9.87
C LYS A 168 -18.28 6.50 -9.84
N PHE A 169 -17.90 7.08 -10.96
CA PHE A 169 -16.91 8.15 -10.93
C PHE A 169 -17.54 9.45 -10.43
N GLU A 170 -16.80 10.18 -9.61
CA GLU A 170 -17.12 11.53 -9.19
C GLU A 170 -16.43 12.52 -10.14
N CYS A 171 -17.22 13.27 -10.89
CA CYS A 171 -16.72 14.17 -11.92
C CYS A 171 -16.66 15.62 -11.44
N LEU A 172 -15.55 16.29 -11.76
CA LEU A 172 -15.31 17.69 -11.53
C LEU A 172 -14.91 18.35 -12.85
N HIS A 173 -15.47 19.54 -13.07
CA HIS A 173 -15.13 20.36 -14.23
C HIS A 173 -14.01 21.31 -13.86
N SER A 174 -12.94 21.32 -14.65
CA SER A 174 -12.04 22.47 -14.71
C SER A 174 -12.45 23.37 -15.88
N GLN A 175 -11.73 24.47 -16.09
CA GLN A 175 -11.97 25.34 -17.25
C GLN A 175 -11.66 24.68 -18.60
N LYS A 176 -10.90 23.58 -18.63
CA LYS A 176 -10.36 23.00 -19.89
C LYS A 176 -10.54 21.49 -20.02
N GLU A 177 -10.80 20.79 -18.93
CA GLU A 177 -10.89 19.33 -18.90
C GLU A 177 -12.00 18.85 -17.96
N LEU A 178 -12.58 17.71 -18.32
CA LEU A 178 -13.38 16.88 -17.43
C LEU A 178 -12.41 15.97 -16.69
N GLN A 179 -12.46 16.01 -15.36
CA GLN A 179 -11.75 15.07 -14.52
C GLN A 179 -12.74 14.27 -13.69
N CYS A 180 -12.71 12.95 -13.83
CA CYS A 180 -13.55 12.04 -13.07
C CYS A 180 -12.68 11.08 -12.27
N VAL A 181 -13.02 10.87 -11.00
CA VAL A 181 -12.21 10.07 -10.07
C VAL A 181 -13.06 9.00 -9.41
N GLN A 182 -12.50 7.81 -9.24
CA GLN A 182 -13.12 6.73 -8.48
C GLN A 182 -12.10 6.08 -7.57
N LYS A 183 -12.38 6.07 -6.26
CA LYS A 183 -11.55 5.39 -5.26
C LYS A 183 -11.85 3.89 -5.24
N ILE A 184 -10.81 3.07 -5.21
CA ILE A 184 -10.92 1.61 -5.15
C ILE A 184 -9.87 1.05 -4.19
N SER A 185 -10.30 0.22 -3.25
CA SER A 185 -9.40 -0.65 -2.49
C SER A 185 -9.14 -1.92 -3.28
N ILE A 186 -7.88 -2.23 -3.56
CA ILE A 186 -7.47 -3.40 -4.35
C ILE A 186 -6.60 -4.35 -3.54
N ASP A 187 -6.77 -5.63 -3.83
CA ASP A 187 -5.85 -6.71 -3.51
C ASP A 187 -5.03 -7.04 -4.77
N LEU A 188 -3.72 -7.13 -4.61
CA LEU A 188 -2.83 -7.75 -5.57
C LEU A 188 -2.47 -9.16 -5.12
N ARG A 189 -2.55 -10.10 -6.05
CA ARG A 189 -2.07 -11.47 -5.86
C ARG A 189 -0.86 -11.74 -6.72
N LEU A 190 0.25 -12.16 -6.10
CA LEU A 190 1.46 -12.52 -6.85
C LEU A 190 1.21 -13.72 -7.76
N ALA A 191 1.70 -13.62 -9.00
CA ALA A 191 1.76 -14.66 -10.00
C ALA A 191 3.17 -14.71 -10.61
N GLN A 192 3.45 -15.76 -11.38
CA GLN A 192 4.68 -15.85 -12.16
C GLN A 192 4.76 -14.72 -13.20
N HIS A 193 5.98 -14.44 -13.66
CA HIS A 193 6.21 -13.46 -14.72
C HIS A 193 5.43 -13.84 -16.00
N VAL A 194 5.03 -12.84 -16.78
CA VAL A 194 4.36 -13.06 -18.06
C VAL A 194 5.31 -13.66 -19.09
N ASN A 195 4.85 -14.64 -19.87
CA ASN A 195 5.70 -15.35 -20.85
C ASN A 195 6.07 -14.46 -22.04
N ASN A 196 5.12 -13.65 -22.51
CA ASN A 196 5.25 -12.83 -23.71
C ASN A 196 5.80 -11.42 -23.44
N LYS A 197 6.59 -11.24 -22.38
CA LYS A 197 7.10 -9.93 -21.92
C LYS A 197 7.71 -9.09 -23.05
N GLN A 198 8.49 -9.69 -23.94
CA GLN A 198 9.15 -8.97 -25.04
C GLN A 198 8.19 -8.53 -26.16
N GLN A 199 7.01 -9.12 -26.25
CA GLN A 199 6.03 -8.90 -27.32
C GLN A 199 4.88 -7.97 -26.91
N LEU A 200 4.93 -7.42 -25.69
CA LEU A 200 3.92 -6.52 -25.16
C LEU A 200 3.85 -5.24 -26.00
N GLN A 201 2.67 -4.97 -26.57
CA GLN A 201 2.43 -3.85 -27.49
C GLN A 201 2.36 -2.51 -26.77
N HIS A 202 1.70 -2.47 -25.60
CA HIS A 202 1.54 -1.28 -24.77
C HIS A 202 2.32 -1.44 -23.47
N ARG A 203 3.39 -0.66 -23.34
CA ARG A 203 4.19 -0.56 -22.13
C ARG A 203 4.03 0.81 -21.50
N PHE A 204 4.32 0.90 -20.21
CA PHE A 204 4.49 2.19 -19.57
C PHE A 204 5.66 2.92 -20.21
N LYS A 205 5.51 4.23 -20.43
CA LYS A 205 6.57 5.06 -21.02
C LYS A 205 7.85 5.02 -20.16
N HIS A 206 7.66 4.97 -18.84
CA HIS A 206 8.71 4.73 -17.87
C HIS A 206 8.25 3.58 -16.97
N PRO A 207 9.08 2.56 -16.72
CA PRO A 207 8.78 1.55 -15.71
C PRO A 207 8.49 2.21 -14.37
N LEU A 208 7.50 1.67 -13.65
CA LEU A 208 7.05 2.21 -12.39
C LEU A 208 7.53 1.33 -11.24
N GLU A 209 8.21 1.94 -10.29
CA GLU A 209 8.71 1.22 -9.13
C GLU A 209 7.53 0.73 -8.26
N LEU A 210 7.57 -0.53 -7.85
CA LEU A 210 6.66 -1.11 -6.87
C LEU A 210 7.48 -1.52 -5.66
N ILE A 211 7.07 -1.09 -4.47
CA ILE A 211 7.70 -1.46 -3.21
C ILE A 211 6.67 -2.12 -2.31
N VAL A 212 7.04 -3.23 -1.68
CA VAL A 212 6.19 -3.95 -0.73
C VAL A 212 6.82 -3.98 0.65
N PHE A 213 6.03 -3.56 1.64
CA PHE A 213 6.38 -3.66 3.05
C PHE A 213 5.39 -4.56 3.79
N GLN A 214 5.77 -5.00 4.98
CA GLN A 214 4.86 -5.62 5.94
C GLN A 214 4.92 -4.90 7.27
N THR A 215 3.75 -4.61 7.84
CA THR A 215 3.66 -4.09 9.20
C THR A 215 3.71 -5.23 10.21
N LYS A 216 4.76 -5.26 11.04
CA LYS A 216 4.89 -6.20 12.18
C LYS A 216 4.69 -5.46 13.49
N GLN A 217 3.91 -6.06 14.39
CA GLN A 217 3.81 -5.63 15.78
C GLN A 217 4.86 -6.41 16.58
N LYS A 218 5.88 -5.74 17.11
CA LYS A 218 6.82 -6.37 18.05
C LYS A 218 6.22 -6.31 19.46
N SER A 219 5.94 -7.48 20.06
CA SER A 219 5.78 -7.58 21.51
C SER A 219 7.15 -7.70 22.18
N LYS A 220 7.28 -7.27 23.44
CA LYS A 220 8.53 -7.35 24.22
C LYS A 220 8.99 -8.80 24.48
N PHE A 221 8.15 -9.80 24.23
CA PHE A 221 8.45 -11.21 24.46
C PHE A 221 8.85 -11.88 23.15
N LEU A 222 10.17 -11.94 22.88
CA LEU A 222 10.87 -12.82 21.92
C LEU A 222 9.98 -13.51 20.86
N GLN A 223 9.33 -12.74 20.00
CA GLN A 223 8.75 -13.28 18.77
C GLN A 223 9.81 -13.20 17.68
N THR A 224 10.41 -14.36 17.39
CA THR A 224 11.29 -14.57 16.25
C THR A 224 10.60 -14.01 15.01
N ALA A 225 11.23 -13.02 14.37
CA ALA A 225 10.74 -12.47 13.12
C ALA A 225 10.70 -13.59 12.08
N LYS A 226 9.50 -14.13 11.80
CA LYS A 226 9.32 -15.05 10.68
C LYS A 226 9.46 -14.22 9.40
N ASN A 227 10.44 -14.56 8.57
CA ASN A 227 10.57 -14.00 7.23
C ASN A 227 9.33 -14.43 6.42
N VAL A 228 8.69 -13.47 5.76
CA VAL A 228 7.60 -13.77 4.85
C VAL A 228 8.22 -14.30 3.56
N ALA A 229 8.07 -15.61 3.33
CA ALA A 229 8.43 -16.19 2.04
C ALA A 229 7.38 -15.78 1.00
N LEU A 230 7.84 -15.31 -0.16
CA LEU A 230 6.99 -14.97 -1.28
C LEU A 230 6.57 -16.25 -2.00
N TYR A 231 5.26 -16.42 -2.20
CA TYR A 231 4.70 -17.57 -2.90
C TYR A 231 3.87 -17.10 -4.09
N PRO A 232 4.50 -16.84 -5.25
CA PRO A 232 3.76 -16.54 -6.46
C PRO A 232 2.89 -17.74 -6.85
N LEU A 233 1.69 -17.46 -7.36
CA LEU A 233 0.84 -18.48 -7.95
C LEU A 233 1.56 -19.14 -9.13
N ALA A 234 1.57 -20.47 -9.17
CA ALA A 234 2.12 -21.25 -10.28
C ALA A 234 1.14 -21.25 -11.46
N ILE A 235 0.88 -20.07 -12.01
CA ILE A 235 -0.01 -19.83 -13.15
C ILE A 235 0.80 -19.10 -14.21
N THR A 236 0.77 -19.62 -15.43
CA THR A 236 1.43 -19.04 -16.60
C THR A 236 0.39 -18.56 -17.60
N PHE A 237 0.62 -17.39 -18.18
CA PHE A 237 -0.28 -16.81 -19.18
C PHE A 237 0.46 -15.77 -20.02
N ASP A 238 -0.11 -15.47 -21.19
CA ASP A 238 0.28 -14.31 -21.96
C ASP A 238 -0.58 -13.11 -21.57
N LEU A 239 0.03 -11.93 -21.62
CA LEU A 239 -0.62 -10.66 -21.31
C LEU A 239 -0.98 -9.93 -22.60
N VAL A 240 -2.24 -9.49 -22.69
CA VAL A 240 -2.71 -8.54 -23.69
C VAL A 240 -2.77 -7.17 -23.03
N THR A 241 -1.87 -6.28 -23.44
CA THR A 241 -1.65 -4.98 -22.78
C THR A 241 -2.66 -3.92 -23.18
N SER A 242 -2.96 -3.01 -22.25
CA SER A 242 -3.85 -1.87 -22.44
C SER A 242 -3.07 -0.54 -22.42
N PRO A 243 -3.58 0.53 -23.05
CA PRO A 243 -2.90 1.84 -23.07
C PRO A 243 -2.98 2.62 -21.74
N ILE A 244 -3.60 2.04 -20.70
CA ILE A 244 -3.75 2.62 -19.36
C ILE A 244 -2.37 2.96 -18.80
N GLN A 245 -2.23 4.14 -18.20
CA GLN A 245 -1.02 4.54 -17.51
C GLN A 245 -1.17 4.39 -15.99
N VAL A 246 -0.09 4.05 -15.31
CA VAL A 246 -0.05 3.97 -13.84
C VAL A 246 0.93 5.01 -13.33
N VAL A 247 0.55 5.75 -12.29
CA VAL A 247 1.32 6.87 -11.72
C VAL A 247 1.41 6.70 -10.20
N GLY A 248 2.63 6.68 -9.68
CA GLY A 248 2.91 6.68 -8.24
C GLY A 248 2.91 8.10 -7.65
N PHE A 249 3.05 8.22 -6.32
CA PHE A 249 2.93 9.50 -5.61
C PHE A 249 4.12 9.77 -4.68
N LEU A 250 4.44 11.05 -4.49
CA LEU A 250 5.41 11.55 -3.51
C LEU A 250 5.04 11.05 -2.12
N SER A 251 5.77 10.04 -1.65
CA SER A 251 5.88 9.72 -0.24
C SER A 251 6.91 10.68 0.36
N HIS A 252 6.49 11.56 1.25
CA HIS A 252 7.45 12.40 1.95
C HIS A 252 8.18 11.53 3.00
N LYS A 253 9.48 11.35 2.77
CA LYS A 253 10.47 10.68 3.64
C LYS A 253 10.10 9.24 4.02
N THR A 254 10.68 8.30 3.28
CA THR A 254 11.08 7.01 3.85
C THR A 254 11.72 7.24 5.23
N PRO A 255 11.29 6.54 6.29
CA PRO A 255 12.04 6.56 7.54
C PRO A 255 13.47 6.12 7.23
N LYS A 256 14.44 6.93 7.64
CA LYS A 256 15.85 6.50 7.60
C LYS A 256 15.94 5.21 8.42
N ILE A 257 16.44 4.16 7.77
CA ILE A 257 16.87 2.91 8.40
C ILE A 257 17.99 3.25 9.40
#